data_AF-A0A257MB74-F1
#
_entry.id   AF-A0A257MB74-F1
#
_cell.length_a   1.000
_cell.length_b   1.000
_cell.length_c   1.000
_cell.angle_alpha   90.00
_cell.angle_beta   90.00
_cell.angle_gamma   90.00
#
_symmetry.space_group_name_H-M   'P 1'
#
loop_
_entity.id
_entity.type
_entity.pdbx_description
1 polymer ?
#
loop_
_entity_poly.entity_id
_entity_poly.type
_entity_poly.pdbx_seq_one_letter_code
_entity_poly.pdbx_strand_id
1 'polypeptide(L)'
;MRLSMDLELQDVPGQLLLALQPFKDIKANIISVVHHRERKTPRGMIPVRFVVEMDRSKIDTVKEELKKCGVSVVRAGEDRLIESVSVVLVGHVLHSDLGDTIDRIDSTGYAEVMDLSLSMTGINEPSSAYLKIRATGKDEIQKALSILREVGKEKQLLVIEPIETEAI
;
A
#
# COMPACT_ATOMS: atom_id res chain seq x y z
N MET A 1 7.32 7.33 -7.23
CA MET A 1 6.37 7.14 -6.10
C MET A 1 5.03 6.73 -6.65
N ARG A 2 4.19 6.07 -5.85
CA ARG A 2 2.80 5.79 -6.20
C ARG A 2 1.88 6.80 -5.52
N LEU A 3 1.07 7.49 -6.30
CA LEU A 3 0.12 8.49 -5.84
C LEU A 3 -1.29 7.99 -6.15
N SER A 4 -2.14 7.99 -5.14
CA SER A 4 -3.57 7.73 -5.27
C SER A 4 -4.33 9.05 -5.20
N MET A 5 -5.11 9.36 -6.23
CA MET A 5 -5.91 10.57 -6.35
C MET A 5 -7.39 10.22 -6.51
N ASP A 6 -8.24 10.76 -5.64
CA ASP A 6 -9.69 10.74 -5.81
C ASP A 6 -10.11 12.05 -6.50
N LEU A 7 -10.69 11.92 -7.69
CA LEU A 7 -11.11 13.01 -8.56
C LEU A 7 -12.64 13.02 -8.71
N GLU A 8 -13.18 14.21 -8.92
CA GLU A 8 -14.58 14.43 -9.30
C GLU A 8 -14.64 14.96 -10.73
N LEU A 9 -15.31 14.21 -11.60
CA LEU A 9 -15.49 14.54 -13.01
C LEU A 9 -16.94 14.96 -13.26
N GLN A 10 -17.12 15.94 -14.15
CA GLN A 10 -18.43 16.26 -14.70
C GLN A 10 -18.99 15.09 -15.52
N ASP A 11 -20.30 14.89 -15.46
CA ASP A 11 -21.04 13.87 -16.23
C ASP A 11 -21.26 14.37 -17.68
N VAL A 12 -20.15 14.62 -18.40
CA VAL A 12 -20.14 15.07 -19.79
C VAL A 12 -19.19 14.20 -20.64
N PRO A 13 -19.49 13.99 -21.92
CA PRO A 13 -18.63 13.21 -22.80
C PRO A 13 -17.21 13.77 -22.87
N GLY A 14 -16.20 12.89 -22.85
CA GLY A 14 -14.79 13.26 -22.97
C GLY A 14 -14.12 13.71 -21.66
N GLN A 15 -14.86 13.85 -20.55
CA GLN A 15 -14.28 14.35 -19.30
C GLN A 15 -13.17 13.46 -18.74
N LEU A 16 -13.28 12.14 -18.88
CA LEU A 16 -12.23 11.21 -18.46
C LEU A 16 -10.95 11.38 -19.30
N LEU A 17 -11.09 11.68 -20.58
CA LEU A 17 -9.95 11.95 -21.46
C LEU A 17 -9.24 13.24 -21.06
N LEU A 18 -10.00 14.29 -20.72
CA LEU A 18 -9.45 15.54 -20.20
C LEU A 18 -8.70 15.34 -18.88
N ALA A 19 -9.25 14.51 -17.98
CA ALA A 19 -8.57 14.16 -16.73
C ALA A 19 -7.26 13.39 -16.94
N LEU A 20 -7.11 12.66 -18.05
CA LEU A 20 -5.90 11.90 -18.39
C LEU A 20 -4.78 12.76 -19.00
N GLN A 21 -5.11 13.90 -19.63
CA GLN A 21 -4.13 14.74 -20.33
C GLN A 21 -3.01 15.25 -19.42
N PRO A 22 -3.27 15.81 -18.23
CA PRO A 22 -2.20 16.28 -17.34
C PRO A 22 -1.19 15.19 -16.98
N PHE A 23 -1.65 13.96 -16.76
CA PHE A 23 -0.78 12.82 -16.43
C PHE A 23 0.09 12.40 -17.62
N LYS A 24 -0.41 12.53 -18.86
CA LYS A 24 0.38 12.30 -20.07
C LYS A 24 1.50 13.32 -20.21
N ASP A 25 1.22 14.60 -19.98
CA ASP A 25 2.18 15.69 -20.21
C ASP A 25 3.36 15.63 -19.25
N ILE A 26 3.13 15.19 -18.01
CA ILE A 26 4.21 14.98 -17.03
C ILE A 26 4.90 13.62 -17.13
N LYS A 27 4.51 12.79 -18.11
CA LYS A 27 4.97 11.41 -18.32
C LYS A 27 4.74 10.51 -17.10
N ALA A 28 3.60 10.64 -16.43
CA ALA A 28 3.21 9.74 -15.36
C ALA A 28 2.82 8.37 -15.92
N ASN A 29 3.18 7.30 -15.21
CA ASN A 29 2.71 5.97 -15.50
C ASN A 29 1.37 5.74 -14.81
N ILE A 30 0.34 5.28 -15.53
CA ILE A 30 -0.99 5.07 -14.94
C ILE A 30 -1.10 3.59 -14.58
N ILE A 31 -1.24 3.30 -13.28
CA ILE A 31 -1.35 1.93 -12.76
C ILE A 31 -2.81 1.47 -12.78
N SER A 32 -3.74 2.32 -12.35
CA SER A 32 -5.16 1.98 -12.30
C SER A 32 -6.06 3.21 -12.39
N VAL A 33 -7.20 3.05 -13.05
CA VAL A 33 -8.27 4.05 -13.08
C VAL A 33 -9.57 3.33 -12.74
N VAL A 34 -10.23 3.75 -11.66
CA VAL A 34 -11.51 3.18 -11.23
C VAL A 34 -12.58 4.25 -11.35
N HIS A 35 -13.50 4.05 -12.30
CA HIS A 35 -14.60 4.97 -12.59
C HIS A 35 -15.91 4.41 -12.05
N HIS A 36 -16.49 5.09 -11.07
CA HIS A 36 -17.74 4.67 -10.44
C HIS A 36 -18.93 5.45 -11.01
N ARG A 37 -19.30 5.16 -12.26
CA ARG A 37 -20.38 5.90 -12.96
C ARG A 37 -21.73 5.84 -12.25
N GLU A 38 -22.03 4.74 -11.55
CA GLU A 38 -23.29 4.55 -10.81
C GLU A 38 -23.34 5.33 -9.50
N ARG A 39 -22.19 5.82 -9.01
CA ARG A 39 -22.14 6.69 -7.83
C ARG A 39 -22.01 8.12 -8.29
N LYS A 40 -22.83 8.99 -7.72
CA LYS A 40 -22.66 10.45 -7.83
C LYS A 40 -22.26 11.00 -6.49
N THR A 41 -21.32 11.93 -6.48
CA THR A 41 -20.98 12.67 -5.27
C THR A 41 -22.12 13.63 -4.91
N PRO A 42 -22.19 14.21 -3.71
CA PRO A 42 -23.23 15.19 -3.35
C PRO A 42 -23.34 16.38 -4.31
N ARG A 43 -22.27 16.65 -5.08
CA ARG A 43 -22.20 17.69 -6.11
C ARG A 43 -22.68 17.23 -7.50
N GLY A 44 -23.19 16.01 -7.63
CA GLY A 44 -23.65 15.42 -8.89
C GLY A 44 -22.52 14.98 -9.83
N MET A 45 -21.27 15.00 -9.36
CA MET A 45 -20.08 14.61 -10.13
C MET A 45 -19.85 13.10 -10.05
N ILE A 46 -19.13 12.56 -11.03
CA ILE A 46 -18.72 11.16 -11.04
C ILE A 46 -17.36 11.03 -10.33
N PRO A 47 -17.26 10.24 -9.24
CA PRO A 47 -16.00 9.99 -8.58
C PRO A 47 -15.15 9.01 -9.41
N VAL A 48 -13.89 9.38 -9.62
CA VAL A 48 -12.88 8.54 -10.27
C VAL A 48 -11.64 8.48 -9.41
N ARG A 49 -11.15 7.27 -9.16
CA ARG A 49 -9.87 7.07 -8.50
C ARG A 49 -8.79 6.79 -9.52
N PHE A 50 -7.72 7.55 -9.46
CA PHE A 50 -6.50 7.36 -10.23
C PHE A 50 -5.39 6.86 -9.32
N VAL A 51 -4.67 5.85 -9.77
CA VAL A 51 -3.46 5.39 -9.13
C VAL A 51 -2.34 5.47 -10.16
N VAL A 52 -1.36 6.33 -9.88
CA VAL A 52 -0.33 6.71 -10.85
C VAL A 52 1.05 6.66 -10.21
N GLU A 53 2.05 6.34 -11.02
CA GLU A 53 3.45 6.42 -10.64
C GLU A 53 4.08 7.68 -11.27
N MET A 54 4.64 8.55 -10.43
CA MET A 54 5.27 9.78 -10.89
C MET A 54 6.37 10.26 -9.93
N ASP A 55 7.02 11.36 -10.30
CA ASP A 55 7.96 12.10 -9.47
C ASP A 55 7.22 13.01 -8.46
N ARG A 56 7.70 13.05 -7.21
CA ARG A 56 7.15 13.89 -6.13
C ARG A 56 7.05 15.36 -6.52
N SER A 57 8.06 15.85 -7.21
CA SER A 57 8.21 17.26 -7.56
C SER A 57 7.10 17.77 -8.48
N LYS A 58 6.40 16.87 -9.18
CA LYS A 58 5.37 17.21 -10.17
C LYS A 58 3.94 17.16 -9.65
N ILE A 59 3.71 16.79 -8.39
CA ILE A 59 2.37 16.64 -7.82
C ILE A 59 1.58 17.95 -7.90
N ASP A 60 2.20 19.06 -7.53
CA ASP A 60 1.52 20.36 -7.50
C ASP A 60 1.20 20.85 -8.91
N THR A 61 2.10 20.63 -9.87
CA THR A 61 1.85 20.89 -11.29
C THR A 61 0.64 20.10 -11.80
N VAL A 62 0.52 18.82 -11.48
CA VAL A 62 -0.62 17.98 -11.89
C VAL A 62 -1.92 18.47 -11.28
N LYS A 63 -1.93 18.84 -10.00
CA LYS A 63 -3.13 19.39 -9.33
C LYS A 63 -3.59 20.68 -9.99
N GLU A 64 -2.67 21.55 -10.37
CA GLU A 64 -2.99 22.79 -11.07
C GLU A 64 -3.55 22.53 -12.47
N GLU A 65 -2.94 21.65 -13.25
CA GLU A 65 -3.41 21.30 -14.60
C GLU A 65 -4.78 20.60 -14.56
N LEU A 66 -5.02 19.68 -13.63
CA LEU A 66 -6.33 19.06 -13.42
C LEU A 66 -7.41 20.11 -13.12
N LYS A 67 -7.08 21.11 -12.30
CA LYS A 67 -7.99 22.22 -11.98
C LYS A 67 -8.29 23.08 -13.20
N LYS A 68 -7.31 23.33 -14.08
CA LYS A 68 -7.51 24.03 -15.37
C LYS A 68 -8.43 23.26 -16.32
N CYS A 69 -8.36 21.93 -16.30
CA CYS A 69 -9.26 21.04 -17.06
C CYS A 69 -10.66 20.88 -16.44
N GLY A 70 -10.98 21.62 -15.37
CA GLY A 70 -12.29 21.53 -14.70
C GLY A 70 -12.49 20.23 -13.89
N VAL A 71 -11.39 19.52 -13.57
CA VAL A 71 -11.41 18.31 -12.73
C VAL A 71 -11.07 18.71 -11.29
N SER A 72 -11.93 18.34 -10.35
CA SER A 72 -11.72 18.66 -8.94
C SER A 72 -10.99 17.51 -8.25
N VAL A 73 -9.88 17.81 -7.57
CA VAL A 73 -9.13 16.83 -6.77
C VAL A 73 -9.68 16.84 -5.34
N VAL A 74 -10.28 15.74 -4.89
CA VAL A 74 -10.84 15.59 -3.55
C VAL A 74 -9.77 15.15 -2.56
N ARG A 75 -8.97 14.16 -2.94
CA ARG A 75 -7.90 13.61 -2.12
C ARG A 75 -6.71 13.26 -3.01
N ALA A 76 -5.50 13.55 -2.54
CA ALA A 76 -4.26 13.06 -3.13
C ALA A 76 -3.39 12.52 -1.99
N GLY A 77 -3.16 11.22 -1.98
CA GLY A 77 -2.35 10.52 -0.97
C GLY A 77 -1.21 9.77 -1.64
N GLU A 78 -0.02 9.88 -1.05
CA GLU A 78 1.12 9.06 -1.44
C GLU A 78 0.95 7.66 -0.83
N ASP A 79 0.83 6.64 -1.68
CA ASP A 79 0.91 5.25 -1.24
C ASP A 79 2.40 4.95 -1.03
N ARG A 80 2.90 5.23 0.19
CA ARG A 80 4.32 5.04 0.52
C ARG A 80 4.71 3.57 0.56
N LEU A 81 3.81 2.68 0.97
CA LEU A 81 4.04 1.25 1.10
C LEU A 81 3.32 0.50 -0.02
N ILE A 82 4.01 0.36 -1.14
CA ILE A 82 3.45 -0.16 -2.40
C ILE A 82 3.53 -1.67 -2.54
N GLU A 83 4.49 -2.30 -1.86
CA GLU A 83 4.69 -3.76 -1.86
C GLU A 83 4.15 -4.35 -0.58
N SER A 84 3.70 -5.60 -0.63
CA SER A 84 3.19 -6.30 0.56
C SER A 84 3.59 -7.76 0.57
N VAL A 85 3.93 -8.25 1.75
CA VAL A 85 4.24 -9.66 2.00
C VAL A 85 3.44 -10.18 3.18
N SER A 86 3.06 -11.45 3.12
CA SER A 86 2.37 -12.15 4.19
C SER A 86 3.29 -13.20 4.78
N VAL A 87 3.45 -13.19 6.11
CA VAL A 87 4.36 -14.07 6.84
C VAL A 87 3.59 -14.77 7.95
N VAL A 88 3.91 -16.04 8.19
CA VAL A 88 3.36 -16.80 9.33
C VAL A 88 4.47 -17.12 10.32
N LEU A 89 4.26 -16.78 11.58
CA LEU A 89 5.10 -17.14 12.71
C LEU A 89 4.45 -18.30 13.46
N VAL A 90 5.20 -19.34 13.80
CA VAL A 90 4.73 -20.49 14.59
C VAL A 90 5.65 -20.70 15.78
N GLY A 91 5.08 -20.78 16.99
CA GLY A 91 5.83 -20.98 18.23
C GLY A 91 5.14 -20.32 19.43
N HIS A 92 5.90 -19.98 20.47
CA HIS A 92 5.37 -19.27 21.63
C HIS A 92 5.26 -17.75 21.37
N VAL A 93 4.59 -17.37 20.28
CA VAL A 93 4.53 -16.00 19.75
C VAL A 93 4.05 -15.00 20.81
N LEU A 94 3.08 -15.37 21.64
CA LEU A 94 2.58 -14.54 22.74
C LEU A 94 3.61 -14.25 23.84
N HIS A 95 4.34 -15.29 24.26
CA HIS A 95 5.35 -15.15 25.31
C HIS A 95 6.62 -14.48 24.81
N SER A 96 6.80 -14.41 23.49
CA SER A 96 7.98 -13.87 22.84
C SER A 96 7.93 -12.36 22.57
N ASP A 97 6.98 -11.64 23.15
CA ASP A 97 6.77 -10.20 22.95
C ASP A 97 6.63 -9.82 21.47
N LEU A 98 5.40 -9.93 20.99
CA LEU A 98 5.05 -9.56 19.62
C LEU A 98 5.17 -8.04 19.38
N GLY A 99 5.09 -7.22 20.43
CA GLY A 99 5.27 -5.78 20.34
C GLY A 99 6.68 -5.44 19.86
N ASP A 100 7.71 -6.03 20.48
CA ASP A 100 9.10 -5.87 20.03
C ASP A 100 9.31 -6.30 18.57
N THR A 101 8.62 -7.37 18.12
CA THR A 101 8.71 -7.80 16.72
C THR A 101 8.12 -6.77 15.75
N ILE A 102 7.00 -6.13 16.12
CA ILE A 102 6.36 -5.07 15.32
C ILE A 102 7.24 -3.82 15.33
N ASP A 103 7.70 -3.40 16.50
CA ASP A 103 8.53 -2.19 16.66
C ASP A 103 9.83 -2.28 15.86
N ARG A 104 10.47 -3.45 15.78
CA ARG A 104 11.68 -3.67 14.95
C ARG A 104 11.42 -3.52 13.45
N ILE A 105 10.21 -3.79 12.99
CA ILE A 105 9.83 -3.58 11.57
C ILE A 105 9.46 -2.11 11.36
N ASP A 106 8.59 -1.56 12.19
CA ASP A 106 8.06 -0.20 12.02
C ASP A 106 9.16 0.87 12.21
N SER A 107 10.12 0.64 13.10
CA SER A 107 11.26 1.55 13.32
C SER A 107 12.21 1.66 12.13
N THR A 108 12.09 0.79 11.13
CA THR A 108 12.89 0.87 9.89
C THR A 108 12.52 2.08 9.02
N GLY A 109 11.29 2.58 9.15
CA GLY A 109 10.76 3.71 8.37
C GLY A 109 10.49 3.40 6.90
N TYR A 110 10.77 2.18 6.44
CA TYR A 110 10.52 1.74 5.06
C TYR A 110 9.58 0.54 4.94
N ALA A 111 9.26 -0.11 6.05
CA ALA A 111 8.30 -1.20 6.16
C ALA A 111 7.43 -1.01 7.41
N GLU A 112 6.16 -1.41 7.33
CA GLU A 112 5.22 -1.34 8.45
C GLU A 112 4.34 -2.59 8.49
N VAL A 113 3.99 -3.04 9.71
CA VAL A 113 3.02 -4.12 9.92
C VAL A 113 1.60 -3.56 9.81
N MET A 114 0.85 -4.05 8.82
CA MET A 114 -0.50 -3.56 8.49
C MET A 114 -1.62 -4.47 8.96
N ASP A 115 -1.33 -5.75 9.20
CA ASP A 115 -2.31 -6.70 9.70
C ASP A 115 -1.62 -7.72 10.60
N LEU A 116 -2.32 -8.09 11.66
CA LEU A 116 -1.90 -9.09 12.62
C LEU A 116 -3.11 -9.94 12.99
N SER A 117 -3.00 -11.25 12.75
CA SER A 117 -3.98 -12.23 13.21
C SER A 117 -3.28 -13.29 14.04
N LEU A 118 -3.75 -13.49 15.27
CA LEU A 118 -3.18 -14.46 16.20
C LEU A 118 -4.16 -15.60 16.43
N SER A 119 -3.68 -16.83 16.35
CA SER A 119 -4.44 -18.04 16.68
C SER A 119 -3.76 -18.78 17.83
N MET A 120 -4.56 -19.11 18.85
CA MET A 120 -4.15 -19.85 20.04
C MET A 120 -4.96 -21.12 20.13
N THR A 121 -4.29 -22.27 20.27
CA THR A 121 -4.95 -23.56 20.54
C THR A 121 -5.03 -23.88 22.04
N GLY A 122 -4.16 -23.28 22.87
CA GLY A 122 -4.16 -23.41 24.33
C GLY A 122 -3.13 -22.51 25.01
N ILE A 123 -3.20 -22.36 26.34
CA ILE A 123 -2.34 -21.43 27.12
C ILE A 123 -0.84 -21.80 27.04
N ASN A 124 -0.53 -23.10 27.03
CA ASN A 124 0.84 -23.63 26.97
C ASN A 124 1.14 -24.31 25.63
N GLU A 125 0.27 -24.14 24.63
CA GLU A 125 0.47 -24.72 23.30
C GLU A 125 1.12 -23.72 22.35
N PRO A 126 1.80 -24.20 21.29
CA PRO A 126 2.31 -23.33 20.24
C PRO A 126 1.18 -22.48 19.66
N SER A 127 1.41 -21.17 19.62
CA SER A 127 0.57 -20.20 18.95
C SER A 127 1.05 -19.96 17.53
N SER A 128 0.16 -19.43 16.68
CA SER A 128 0.54 -18.97 15.34
C SER A 128 0.10 -17.53 15.15
N ALA A 129 0.96 -16.73 14.52
CA ALA A 129 0.63 -15.37 14.13
C ALA A 129 0.82 -15.21 12.62
N TYR A 130 -0.20 -14.66 11.98
CA TYR A 130 -0.15 -14.18 10.62
C TYR A 130 0.12 -12.67 10.64
N LEU A 131 1.11 -12.24 9.88
CA LEU A 131 1.52 -10.86 9.73
C LEU A 131 1.41 -10.45 8.27
N LYS A 132 0.86 -9.26 8.01
CA LYS A 132 0.94 -8.62 6.70
C LYS A 132 1.82 -7.38 6.81
N ILE A 133 2.96 -7.41 6.16
CA ILE A 133 3.91 -6.29 6.13
C ILE A 133 3.76 -5.59 4.80
N ARG A 134 3.79 -4.26 4.80
CA ARG A 134 3.95 -3.48 3.58
C ARG A 134 5.24 -2.68 3.62
N ALA A 135 5.87 -2.52 2.47
CA ALA A 135 7.11 -1.76 2.36
C ALA A 135 7.13 -0.84 1.13
N THR A 136 8.07 0.09 1.13
CA THR A 136 8.25 1.06 0.04
C THR A 136 8.73 0.43 -1.28
N GLY A 137 9.26 -0.78 -1.25
CA GLY A 137 9.75 -1.50 -2.42
C GLY A 137 10.06 -2.98 -2.11
N LYS A 138 10.44 -3.74 -3.15
CA LYS A 138 10.75 -5.17 -3.02
C LYS A 138 12.02 -5.42 -2.21
N ASP A 139 13.05 -4.58 -2.39
CA ASP A 139 14.29 -4.67 -1.63
C ASP A 139 14.04 -4.43 -0.13
N GLU A 140 13.13 -3.51 0.18
CA GLU A 140 12.71 -3.19 1.54
C GLU A 140 11.90 -4.33 2.18
N ILE A 141 11.10 -5.06 1.39
CA ILE A 141 10.48 -6.31 1.85
C ILE A 141 11.56 -7.33 2.24
N GLN A 142 12.60 -7.53 1.42
CA GLN A 142 13.68 -8.47 1.75
C GLN A 142 14.43 -8.10 3.02
N LYS A 143 14.68 -6.80 3.23
CA LYS A 143 15.28 -6.30 4.47
C LYS A 143 14.36 -6.57 5.67
N ALA A 144 13.06 -6.30 5.56
CA ALA A 144 12.08 -6.57 6.62
C ALA A 144 11.96 -8.08 6.93
N LEU A 145 11.98 -8.94 5.92
CA LEU A 145 12.01 -10.40 6.09
C LEU A 145 13.30 -10.86 6.79
N SER A 146 14.44 -10.24 6.48
CA SER A 146 15.71 -10.56 7.15
C SER A 146 15.66 -10.22 8.64
N ILE A 147 15.08 -9.08 9.01
CA ILE A 147 14.84 -8.70 10.42
C ILE A 147 13.93 -9.74 11.09
N LEU A 148 12.85 -10.16 10.43
CA LEU A 148 11.95 -11.20 10.96
C LEU A 148 12.65 -12.55 11.15
N ARG A 149 13.56 -12.94 10.25
CA ARG A 149 14.36 -14.17 10.41
C ARG A 149 15.27 -14.10 11.64
N GLU A 150 15.90 -12.94 11.88
CA GLU A 150 16.74 -12.73 13.06
C GLU A 150 15.92 -12.79 14.35
N VAL A 151 14.78 -12.09 14.39
CA VAL A 151 13.84 -12.13 15.50
C VAL A 151 13.32 -13.55 15.74
N GLY A 152 13.00 -14.28 14.67
CA GLY A 152 12.56 -15.67 14.74
C GLY A 152 13.62 -16.59 15.35
N LYS A 153 14.90 -16.42 14.98
CA LYS A 153 16.01 -17.17 15.59
C LYS A 153 16.19 -16.83 17.07
N GLU A 154 16.16 -15.53 17.41
CA GLU A 154 16.30 -15.04 18.79
C GLU A 154 15.19 -15.60 19.70
N LYS A 155 13.95 -15.58 19.20
CA LYS A 155 12.74 -15.95 19.93
C LYS A 155 12.32 -17.42 19.76
N GLN A 156 13.13 -18.21 19.04
CA GLN A 156 12.83 -19.61 18.71
C GLN A 156 11.45 -19.79 18.02
N LEU A 157 11.11 -18.88 17.12
CA LEU A 157 9.91 -18.93 16.29
C LEU A 157 10.26 -19.45 14.91
N LEU A 158 9.40 -20.32 14.37
CA LEU A 158 9.45 -20.70 12.97
C LEU A 158 8.83 -19.59 12.13
N VAL A 159 9.63 -19.00 11.23
CA VAL A 159 9.17 -17.98 10.27
C VAL A 159 8.90 -18.67 8.94
N ILE A 160 7.64 -18.63 8.49
CA ILE A 160 7.20 -19.15 7.20
C ILE A 160 6.95 -17.96 6.29
N GLU A 161 7.82 -17.84 5.30
CA GLU A 161 7.79 -16.79 4.30
C GLU A 161 7.06 -17.30 3.05
N PRO A 162 6.44 -16.41 2.25
CA PRO A 162 5.83 -16.83 1.02
C PRO A 162 6.93 -17.28 0.06
N ILE A 163 6.63 -18.34 -0.71
CA ILE A 163 7.50 -18.75 -1.80
C ILE A 163 7.52 -17.59 -2.79
N GLU A 164 8.70 -17.02 -3.03
CA GLU A 164 8.86 -16.06 -4.12
C GLU A 164 8.53 -16.80 -5.42
N THR A 165 7.32 -16.57 -5.94
CA THR A 165 7.03 -16.90 -7.33
C THR A 165 7.77 -15.89 -8.19
N GLU A 166 9.10 -16.02 -8.26
CA GLU A 166 9.81 -15.56 -9.45
C GLU A 166 9.23 -16.38 -10.60
N ALA A 167 8.42 -15.70 -11.42
CA ALA A 167 8.04 -16.23 -12.71
C ALA A 167 9.34 -16.53 -13.48
N ILE A 168 9.58 -17.82 -13.71
CA ILE A 168 10.56 -18.34 -14.66
C ILE A 168 10.19 -17.85 -16.06
#